data_AF-A0A9E3A825-F1
#
_entry.id   AF-A0A9E3A825-F1
#
_cell.length_a   1.000
_cell.length_b   1.000
_cell.length_c   1.000
_cell.angle_alpha   90.00
_cell.angle_beta   90.00
_cell.angle_gamma   90.00
#
_symmetry.space_group_name_H-M   'P 1'
#
loop_
_entity.id
_entity.type
_entity.pdbx_description
1 polymer ?
#
loop_
_entity_poly.entity_id
_entity_poly.type
_entity_poly.pdbx_seq_one_letter_code
_entity_poly.pdbx_strand_id
1 'polypeptide(L)'
;DVFRFYDIDANVIGIARSDFTFLKDSGAKVETALGDARLSLEREQPENFDVLAVDAFSSDAIPVHLITREALQTYERHMKPDGIVAFHLSNRFLDLIPVVARLANELNLHAVLVADDENEEEKTIKSRSDWVLVSRDEKALKAPAIADKATPAEDHPEWRTWTDDYSNLVQILK
;
A
#
# COMPACT_ATOMS: atom_id res chain seq x y z
N ASP A 1 2.36 12.49 16.82
CA ASP A 1 2.15 11.86 15.50
C ASP A 1 1.00 12.50 14.75
N VAL A 2 1.06 12.44 13.43
CA VAL A 2 0.01 12.89 12.52
C VAL A 2 -0.42 11.67 11.69
N PHE A 3 -1.73 11.46 11.57
CA PHE A 3 -2.30 10.48 10.65
C PHE A 3 -3.20 11.22 9.66
N ARG A 4 -2.88 11.10 8.37
CA ARG A 4 -3.70 11.67 7.30
C ARG A 4 -4.36 10.55 6.51
N PHE A 5 -5.69 10.58 6.46
CA PHE A 5 -6.50 9.65 5.67
C PHE A 5 -6.94 10.32 4.37
N TYR A 6 -6.79 9.62 3.26
CA TYR A 6 -7.32 10.01 1.96
C TYR A 6 -8.45 9.05 1.60
N ASP A 7 -9.66 9.55 1.44
CA ASP A 7 -10.81 8.73 1.07
C ASP A 7 -11.68 9.47 0.06
N ILE A 8 -12.14 8.76 -0.96
CA ILE A 8 -12.95 9.33 -2.03
C ILE A 8 -14.42 9.51 -1.61
N ASP A 9 -14.91 8.73 -0.64
CA ASP A 9 -16.31 8.73 -0.22
C ASP A 9 -16.49 9.49 1.10
N ALA A 10 -17.22 10.60 1.02
CA ALA A 10 -17.56 11.41 2.19
C ALA A 10 -18.40 10.64 3.24
N ASN A 11 -19.16 9.62 2.81
CA ASN A 11 -19.95 8.79 3.72
C ASN A 11 -19.04 7.93 4.60
N VAL A 12 -17.94 7.39 4.07
CA VAL A 12 -16.97 6.60 4.84
C VAL A 12 -16.36 7.47 5.94
N ILE A 13 -15.96 8.70 5.61
CA ILE A 13 -15.46 9.67 6.60
C ILE A 13 -16.52 10.00 7.65
N GLY A 14 -17.78 10.19 7.23
CA GLY A 14 -18.90 10.45 8.12
C GLY A 14 -19.13 9.32 9.13
N ILE A 15 -19.19 8.09 8.64
CA ILE A 15 -19.34 6.86 9.45
C ILE A 15 -18.16 6.70 10.40
N ALA A 16 -16.92 6.86 9.92
CA ALA A 16 -15.70 6.73 10.73
C ALA A 16 -15.65 7.72 11.92
N ARG A 17 -16.35 8.85 11.82
CA ARG A 17 -16.44 9.86 12.89
C ARG A 17 -17.64 9.71 13.81
N SER A 18 -18.72 9.09 13.33
CA SER A 18 -20.00 9.03 14.05
C SER A 18 -20.28 7.68 14.71
N ASP A 19 -19.97 6.59 14.01
CA ASP A 19 -20.34 5.23 14.43
C ASP A 19 -19.17 4.48 15.08
N PHE A 20 -17.93 4.89 14.80
CA PHE A 20 -16.71 4.31 15.35
C PHE A 20 -15.93 5.29 16.22
N THR A 21 -15.10 4.78 17.13
CA THR A 21 -14.32 5.61 18.05
C THR A 21 -12.84 5.73 17.68
N PHE A 22 -12.32 4.96 16.72
CA PHE A 22 -10.89 4.91 16.39
C PHE A 22 -10.27 6.28 16.09
N LEU A 23 -10.94 7.13 15.31
CA LEU A 23 -10.44 8.48 15.01
C LEU A 23 -10.51 9.42 16.21
N LYS A 24 -11.57 9.29 17.02
CA LYS A 24 -11.83 10.14 18.19
C LYS A 24 -10.88 9.81 19.36
N ASP A 25 -10.61 8.53 19.56
CA ASP A 25 -9.81 8.03 20.68
C ASP A 25 -8.30 8.00 20.34
N SER A 26 -7.93 8.33 19.10
CA SER A 26 -6.53 8.43 18.68
C SER A 26 -5.81 9.57 19.39
N GLY A 27 -4.61 9.29 19.92
CA GLY A 27 -3.72 10.31 20.48
C GLY A 27 -2.99 11.16 19.42
N ALA A 28 -3.12 10.81 18.14
CA ALA A 28 -2.49 11.53 17.03
C ALA A 28 -3.38 12.67 16.52
N LYS A 29 -2.77 13.65 15.84
CA LYS A 29 -3.53 14.61 15.05
C LYS A 29 -4.06 13.90 13.80
N VAL A 30 -5.37 13.69 13.73
CA VAL A 30 -6.03 13.05 12.59
C VAL A 30 -6.49 14.10 11.58
N GLU A 31 -6.07 13.95 10.33
CA GLU A 31 -6.48 14.76 9.19
C GLU A 31 -7.18 13.89 8.14
N THR A 32 -8.14 14.45 7.42
CA THR A 32 -8.87 13.74 6.36
C THR A 32 -8.86 14.60 5.09
N ALA A 33 -8.43 14.03 3.97
CA ALA A 33 -8.51 14.62 2.65
C ALA A 33 -9.59 13.87 1.85
N LEU A 34 -10.67 14.58 1.51
CA LEU A 34 -11.75 14.03 0.69
C LEU A 34 -11.37 14.09 -0.79
N GLY A 35 -11.36 12.95 -1.44
CA GLY A 35 -11.10 12.81 -2.87
C GLY A 35 -10.23 11.60 -3.19
N ASP A 36 -9.94 11.42 -4.48
CA ASP A 36 -8.96 10.43 -4.91
C ASP A 36 -7.59 10.71 -4.27
N ALA A 37 -7.01 9.69 -3.64
CA ALA A 37 -5.78 9.82 -2.88
C ALA A 37 -4.59 10.18 -3.77
N ARG A 38 -4.47 9.55 -4.94
CA ARG A 38 -3.38 9.82 -5.88
C ARG A 38 -3.46 11.25 -6.40
N LEU A 39 -4.63 11.69 -6.88
CA LEU A 39 -4.81 13.07 -7.36
C LEU A 39 -4.57 14.12 -6.27
N SER A 40 -4.89 13.79 -5.01
CA SER A 40 -4.61 14.66 -3.88
C SER A 40 -3.11 14.79 -3.64
N LEU A 41 -2.40 13.66 -3.57
CA LEU A 41 -0.94 13.62 -3.40
C LEU A 41 -0.21 14.32 -4.56
N GLU A 42 -0.68 14.20 -5.81
CA GLU A 42 -0.07 14.91 -6.96
C GLU A 42 -0.09 16.44 -6.81
N ARG A 43 -1.08 16.99 -6.09
CA ARG A 43 -1.25 18.45 -5.89
C ARG A 43 -0.56 18.97 -4.63
N GLU A 44 -0.27 18.07 -3.69
CA GLU A 44 0.34 18.41 -2.41
C GLU A 44 1.86 18.62 -2.53
N GLN A 45 2.40 19.41 -1.60
CA GLN A 45 3.85 19.50 -1.43
C GLN A 45 4.34 18.22 -0.72
N PRO A 46 5.62 17.83 -0.89
CA PRO A 46 6.17 16.67 -0.19
C PRO A 46 5.91 16.72 1.33
N GLU A 47 5.13 15.78 1.85
CA GLU A 47 4.73 15.74 3.26
C GLU A 47 5.79 15.08 4.16
N ASN A 48 6.74 14.33 3.60
CA ASN A 48 7.77 13.56 4.31
C ASN A 48 7.17 12.54 5.30
N PHE A 49 6.30 11.66 4.80
CA PHE A 49 5.74 10.58 5.58
C PHE A 49 6.81 9.55 5.97
N ASP A 50 6.68 9.01 7.18
CA ASP A 50 7.41 7.82 7.63
C ASP A 50 6.82 6.55 7.01
N VAL A 51 5.48 6.49 6.93
CA VAL A 51 4.74 5.38 6.33
C VAL A 51 3.56 5.91 5.52
N LEU A 52 3.37 5.37 4.32
CA LEU A 52 2.19 5.56 3.50
C LEU A 52 1.55 4.21 3.19
N ALA A 53 0.36 3.95 3.76
CA ALA A 53 -0.38 2.72 3.52
C ALA A 53 -1.40 2.90 2.38
N VAL A 54 -1.33 2.04 1.38
CA VAL A 54 -2.26 1.97 0.25
C VAL A 54 -3.15 0.75 0.42
N ASP A 55 -4.33 0.96 1.00
CA ASP A 55 -5.33 -0.08 1.27
C ASP A 55 -6.60 0.19 0.44
N ALA A 56 -6.55 -0.17 -0.83
CA ALA A 56 -7.65 0.02 -1.78
C ALA A 56 -7.84 -1.18 -2.72
N PHE A 57 -7.11 -2.28 -2.48
CA PHE A 57 -7.04 -3.43 -3.40
C PHE A 57 -7.74 -4.69 -2.89
N SER A 58 -8.39 -4.62 -1.73
CA SER A 58 -9.09 -5.76 -1.13
C SER A 58 -10.47 -6.04 -1.74
N SER A 59 -10.95 -5.17 -2.65
CA SER A 59 -12.26 -5.29 -3.30
C SER A 59 -12.22 -5.96 -4.69
N ASP A 60 -13.40 -6.27 -5.23
CA ASP A 60 -13.57 -6.81 -6.60
C ASP A 60 -13.21 -5.79 -7.70
N ALA A 61 -13.22 -4.49 -7.37
CA ALA A 61 -12.80 -3.41 -8.25
C ALA A 61 -11.39 -2.95 -7.85
N ILE A 62 -10.38 -3.33 -8.64
CA ILE A 62 -9.01 -2.88 -8.42
C ILE A 62 -8.80 -1.50 -9.06
N PRO A 63 -8.47 -0.46 -8.26
CA PRO A 63 -8.11 0.85 -8.78
C PRO A 63 -6.69 0.79 -9.37
N VAL A 64 -6.58 0.34 -10.62
CA VAL A 64 -5.30 0.17 -11.35
C VAL A 64 -4.45 1.43 -11.30
N HIS A 65 -5.08 2.62 -11.33
CA HIS A 65 -4.37 3.90 -11.27
C HIS A 65 -3.63 4.15 -9.95
N LEU A 66 -3.82 3.34 -8.92
CA LEU A 66 -3.05 3.41 -7.65
C LEU A 66 -1.84 2.46 -7.64
N ILE A 67 -1.62 1.68 -8.70
CA ILE A 67 -0.55 0.69 -8.80
C ILE A 67 0.13 0.77 -10.19
N THR A 68 0.58 1.97 -10.54
CA THR A 68 1.37 2.25 -11.74
C THR A 68 2.72 2.85 -11.37
N ARG A 69 3.63 2.94 -12.35
CA ARG A 69 4.91 3.63 -12.19
C ARG A 69 4.72 5.06 -11.69
N GLU A 70 3.79 5.78 -12.31
CA GLU A 70 3.48 7.17 -12.01
C GLU A 70 2.87 7.31 -10.60
N ALA A 71 2.03 6.37 -10.18
CA ALA A 71 1.49 6.32 -8.84
C ALA A 71 2.60 6.12 -7.79
N LEU A 72 3.49 5.13 -7.99
CA LEU A 72 4.59 4.87 -7.05
C LEU A 72 5.60 6.03 -7.00
N GLN A 73 5.87 6.70 -8.13
CA GLN A 73 6.68 7.94 -8.14
C GLN A 73 6.03 9.06 -7.33
N THR A 74 4.71 9.20 -7.44
CA THR A 74 3.94 10.17 -6.64
C THR A 74 4.07 9.87 -5.16
N TYR A 75 3.92 8.60 -4.76
CA TYR A 75 4.07 8.17 -3.38
C TYR A 75 5.47 8.43 -2.86
N GLU A 76 6.49 8.03 -3.62
CA GLU A 76 7.90 8.17 -3.24
C GLU A 76 8.32 9.63 -3.00
N ARG A 77 7.79 10.56 -3.78
CA ARG A 77 7.97 12.01 -3.58
C ARG A 77 7.52 12.48 -2.19
N HIS A 78 6.52 11.84 -1.60
CA HIS A 78 5.98 12.19 -0.28
C HIS A 78 6.67 11.48 0.87
N MET A 79 7.55 10.52 0.61
CA MET A 79 8.23 9.75 1.65
C MET A 79 9.52 10.41 2.12
N LYS A 80 9.85 10.20 3.40
CA LYS A 80 11.24 10.36 3.86
C LYS A 80 12.18 9.39 3.13
N PRO A 81 13.51 9.64 3.10
CA PRO A 81 14.46 8.72 2.47
C PRO A 81 14.43 7.29 3.02
N ASP A 82 14.09 7.13 4.30
CA ASP A 82 13.93 5.87 5.04
C ASP A 82 12.45 5.46 5.22
N GLY A 83 11.52 6.18 4.57
CA GLY A 83 10.09 5.91 4.66
C GLY A 83 9.68 4.67 3.88
N ILE A 84 8.51 4.11 4.24
CA ILE A 84 7.96 2.88 3.66
C ILE A 84 6.59 3.15 3.03
N VAL A 85 6.43 2.78 1.76
CA VAL A 85 5.11 2.65 1.13
C VAL A 85 4.65 1.20 1.32
N ALA A 86 3.51 1.02 1.97
CA ALA A 86 2.96 -0.30 2.29
C ALA A 86 1.70 -0.55 1.45
N PHE A 87 1.75 -1.52 0.55
CA PHE A 87 0.61 -1.91 -0.27
C PHE A 87 -0.11 -3.10 0.35
N HIS A 88 -1.40 -2.97 0.64
CA HIS A 88 -2.23 -4.10 1.05
C HIS A 88 -2.75 -4.82 -0.19
N LEU A 89 -2.22 -6.02 -0.47
CA LEU A 89 -2.46 -6.76 -1.70
C LEU A 89 -3.26 -8.05 -1.50
N SER A 90 -3.97 -8.15 -0.38
CA SER A 90 -4.86 -9.27 -0.05
C SER A 90 -6.08 -9.26 -0.97
N ASN A 91 -5.91 -9.79 -2.17
CA ASN A 91 -6.98 -9.90 -3.17
C ASN A 91 -7.31 -11.36 -3.46
N ARG A 92 -8.60 -11.66 -3.57
CA ARG A 92 -9.12 -13.02 -3.80
C ARG A 92 -8.85 -13.53 -5.23
N PHE A 93 -8.78 -12.64 -6.21
CA PHE A 93 -8.81 -13.00 -7.62
C PHE A 93 -7.51 -12.66 -8.37
N LEU A 94 -6.75 -11.69 -7.86
CA LEU A 94 -5.60 -11.13 -8.55
C LEU A 94 -4.33 -11.25 -7.70
N ASP A 95 -3.22 -11.60 -8.35
CA ASP A 95 -1.90 -11.60 -7.75
C ASP A 95 -1.15 -10.29 -8.08
N LEU A 96 -1.28 -9.33 -7.17
CA LEU A 96 -0.70 -7.99 -7.34
C LEU A 96 0.76 -7.90 -6.85
N ILE A 97 1.27 -8.91 -6.16
CA ILE A 97 2.62 -8.90 -5.59
C ILE A 97 3.69 -8.72 -6.70
N PRO A 98 3.66 -9.52 -7.79
CA PRO A 98 4.51 -9.28 -8.97
C PRO A 98 4.47 -7.88 -9.53
N VAL A 99 3.30 -7.24 -9.54
CA VAL A 99 3.14 -5.91 -10.11
C VAL A 99 3.89 -4.88 -9.27
N VAL A 100 3.73 -4.91 -7.95
CA VAL A 100 4.46 -4.00 -7.04
C VAL A 100 5.96 -4.29 -7.05
N ALA A 101 6.38 -5.55 -7.07
CA ALA A 101 7.79 -5.92 -7.16
C ALA A 101 8.43 -5.39 -8.45
N ARG A 102 7.75 -5.53 -9.59
CA ARG A 102 8.20 -5.02 -10.89
C ARG A 102 8.36 -3.50 -10.91
N LEU A 103 7.39 -2.79 -10.30
CA LEU A 103 7.40 -1.34 -10.13
C LEU A 103 8.58 -0.88 -9.28
N ALA A 104 8.78 -1.53 -8.13
CA ALA A 104 9.90 -1.23 -7.23
C ALA A 104 11.25 -1.42 -7.95
N ASN A 105 11.43 -2.55 -8.64
CA ASN A 105 12.66 -2.83 -9.38
C ASN A 105 12.93 -1.81 -10.49
N GLU A 106 11.90 -1.37 -11.24
CA GLU A 106 12.09 -0.34 -12.26
C GLU A 106 12.53 1.01 -11.69
N LEU A 107 12.00 1.37 -10.52
CA LEU A 107 12.33 2.61 -9.84
C LEU A 107 13.59 2.52 -8.95
N ASN A 108 14.32 1.39 -8.99
CA ASN A 108 15.47 1.10 -8.14
C ASN A 108 15.16 1.19 -6.64
N LEU A 109 13.95 0.74 -6.26
CA LEU A 109 13.50 0.60 -4.89
C LEU A 109 13.60 -0.86 -4.45
N HIS A 110 13.52 -1.07 -3.14
CA HIS A 110 13.52 -2.40 -2.53
C HIS A 110 12.09 -2.77 -2.14
N ALA A 111 11.71 -4.04 -2.34
CA ALA A 111 10.40 -4.56 -1.98
C ALA A 111 10.52 -5.88 -1.20
N VAL A 112 9.75 -5.99 -0.11
CA VAL A 112 9.60 -7.24 0.65
C VAL A 112 8.11 -7.53 0.86
N LEU A 113 7.76 -8.81 0.87
CA LEU A 113 6.44 -9.32 1.20
C LEU A 113 6.38 -9.68 2.68
N VAL A 114 5.38 -9.17 3.39
CA VAL A 114 4.98 -9.62 4.71
C VAL A 114 3.62 -10.27 4.56
N ALA A 115 3.58 -11.60 4.64
CA ALA A 115 2.36 -12.39 4.58
C ALA A 115 2.00 -12.89 6.00
N ASP A 116 0.73 -12.80 6.35
CA ASP A 116 0.16 -13.42 7.55
C ASP A 116 -0.94 -14.38 7.09
N ASP A 117 -0.66 -15.68 7.16
CA ASP A 117 -1.58 -16.74 6.80
C ASP A 117 -2.48 -17.12 7.99
N GLU A 118 -3.69 -17.61 7.71
CA GLU A 118 -4.53 -18.22 8.73
C GLU A 118 -3.82 -19.44 9.32
N ASN A 119 -3.32 -19.33 10.54
CA ASN A 119 -2.71 -20.44 11.24
C ASN A 119 -3.84 -21.30 11.85
N GLU A 120 -4.10 -22.49 11.31
CA GLU A 120 -5.19 -23.38 11.76
C GLU A 120 -5.11 -23.72 13.27
N GLU A 121 -3.92 -23.63 13.87
CA GLU A 121 -3.69 -23.87 15.31
C GLU A 121 -4.08 -22.67 16.19
N GLU A 122 -4.06 -21.45 15.66
CA GLU A 122 -4.55 -20.27 16.36
C GLU A 122 -6.06 -20.15 16.15
N LYS A 123 -6.85 -20.44 17.20
CA LYS A 123 -8.32 -20.21 17.23
C LYS A 123 -8.69 -18.73 17.25
N THR A 124 -8.03 -17.91 16.45
CA THR A 124 -8.30 -16.49 16.28
C THR A 124 -8.99 -16.27 14.93
N ILE A 125 -9.98 -15.39 14.89
CA ILE A 125 -10.60 -14.94 13.63
C ILE A 125 -9.61 -13.97 12.98
N LYS A 126 -8.55 -14.48 12.36
CA LYS A 126 -7.66 -13.71 11.51
C LYS A 126 -8.05 -14.01 10.06
N SER A 127 -7.98 -13.00 9.21
CA SER A 127 -8.06 -13.20 7.77
C SER A 127 -6.66 -13.03 7.19
N ARG A 128 -6.34 -13.82 6.17
CA ARG A 128 -5.05 -13.73 5.48
C ARG A 128 -4.79 -12.28 5.04
N SER A 129 -3.57 -11.80 5.29
CA SER A 129 -3.14 -10.49 4.81
C SER A 129 -1.78 -10.55 4.12
N ASP A 130 -1.70 -10.05 2.89
CA ASP A 130 -0.47 -9.91 2.12
C ASP A 130 -0.13 -8.41 1.99
N TRP A 131 1.00 -8.00 2.53
CA TRP A 131 1.50 -6.63 2.44
C TRP A 131 2.84 -6.59 1.71
N VAL A 132 2.95 -5.76 0.67
CA VAL A 132 4.25 -5.47 0.05
C VAL A 132 4.75 -4.12 0.54
N LEU A 133 5.90 -4.15 1.21
CA LEU A 133 6.57 -2.97 1.73
C LEU A 133 7.64 -2.54 0.73
N VAL A 134 7.57 -1.29 0.29
CA VAL A 134 8.49 -0.69 -0.68
C VAL A 134 9.23 0.48 -0.04
N SER A 135 10.55 0.52 -0.16
CA SER A 135 11.37 1.64 0.34
C SER A 135 12.59 1.91 -0.55
N ARG A 136 13.06 3.15 -0.52
CA ARG A 136 14.33 3.55 -1.11
C ARG A 136 15.52 3.06 -0.26
N ASP A 137 15.35 2.95 1.05
CA ASP A 137 16.38 2.45 1.95
C ASP A 137 16.15 0.97 2.29
N GLU A 138 16.98 0.09 1.74
CA GLU A 138 16.96 -1.34 2.06
C GLU A 138 17.07 -1.61 3.57
N LYS A 139 17.75 -0.74 4.33
CA LYS A 139 17.90 -0.91 5.77
C LYS A 139 16.59 -0.73 6.52
N ALA A 140 15.68 0.11 6.02
CA ALA A 140 14.35 0.29 6.59
C ALA A 140 13.58 -1.03 6.58
N LEU A 141 13.69 -1.81 5.50
CA LEU A 141 13.07 -3.12 5.36
C LEU A 141 13.77 -4.24 6.15
N LYS A 142 15.04 -4.02 6.55
CA LYS A 142 15.83 -4.95 7.37
C LYS A 142 15.67 -4.73 8.88
N ALA A 143 14.81 -3.81 9.31
CA ALA A 143 14.48 -3.65 10.72
C ALA A 143 13.91 -4.98 11.27
N PRO A 144 14.31 -5.45 12.48
CA PRO A 144 13.90 -6.76 12.99
C PRO A 144 12.37 -6.99 12.98
N ALA A 145 11.60 -5.95 13.30
CA ALA A 145 10.13 -6.00 13.28
C ALA A 145 9.52 -6.35 11.90
N ILE A 146 10.27 -6.14 10.82
CA ILE A 146 9.89 -6.48 9.44
C ILE A 146 10.62 -7.75 9.01
N ALA A 147 11.95 -7.76 9.12
CA ALA A 147 12.81 -8.82 8.59
C ALA A 147 12.49 -10.22 9.14
N ASP A 148 12.04 -10.32 10.39
CA ASP A 148 11.68 -11.60 11.01
C ASP A 148 10.46 -12.27 10.37
N LYS A 149 9.65 -11.50 9.63
CA LYS A 149 8.42 -11.96 8.95
C LYS A 149 8.45 -11.78 7.45
N ALA A 150 9.42 -11.04 6.92
CA ALA A 150 9.43 -10.64 5.53
C ALA A 150 10.20 -11.64 4.65
N THR A 151 9.65 -11.92 3.48
CA THR A 151 10.33 -12.59 2.38
C THR A 151 10.56 -11.60 1.23
N PRO A 152 11.47 -11.87 0.27
CA PRO A 152 11.53 -11.07 -0.94
C PRO A 152 10.17 -11.06 -1.66
N ALA A 153 9.75 -9.90 -2.17
CA ALA A 153 8.59 -9.83 -3.06
C ALA A 153 9.00 -10.38 -4.45
N GLU A 154 8.28 -11.39 -4.94
CA GLU A 154 8.61 -12.05 -6.20
C GLU A 154 8.30 -11.13 -7.39
N ASP A 155 9.29 -10.92 -8.26
CA ASP A 155 9.18 -10.13 -9.49
C ASP A 155 9.09 -11.04 -10.72
N HIS A 156 8.47 -10.52 -11.77
CA HIS A 156 8.44 -11.09 -13.11
C HIS A 156 9.10 -10.12 -14.11
N PRO A 157 10.43 -10.17 -14.29
CA PRO A 157 11.17 -9.21 -15.12
C PRO A 157 10.73 -9.18 -16.59
N GLU A 158 10.16 -10.27 -17.09
CA GLU A 158 9.62 -10.40 -18.44
C GLU A 158 8.29 -9.65 -18.64
N TRP A 159 7.64 -9.21 -17.55
CA TRP A 159 6.40 -8.47 -17.61
C TRP A 159 6.67 -7.00 -17.94
N ARG A 160 5.79 -6.45 -18.77
CA ARG A 160 5.76 -5.02 -19.02
C ARG A 160 5.23 -4.32 -17.77
N THR A 161 5.99 -3.36 -17.25
CA THR A 161 5.55 -2.54 -16.12
C THR A 161 4.23 -1.86 -16.42
N TRP A 162 3.35 -1.85 -15.43
CA TRP A 162 2.13 -1.07 -15.46
C TRP A 162 2.43 0.43 -15.39
N THR A 163 1.78 1.16 -16.29
CA THR A 163 1.83 2.62 -16.41
C THR A 163 0.41 3.12 -16.48
N ASP A 164 0.21 4.43 -16.38
CA ASP A 164 -1.13 5.02 -16.57
C ASP A 164 -1.79 4.63 -17.91
N ASP A 165 -0.98 4.48 -18.96
CA ASP A 165 -1.45 4.10 -20.29
C ASP A 165 -1.45 2.57 -20.54
N TYR A 166 -1.04 1.74 -19.56
CA TYR A 166 -0.92 0.30 -19.76
C TYR A 166 -1.09 -0.49 -18.45
N SER A 167 -2.02 -1.43 -18.47
CA SER A 167 -2.17 -2.47 -17.46
C SER A 167 -2.66 -3.77 -18.09
N ASN A 168 -2.43 -4.89 -17.42
CA ASN A 168 -2.85 -6.20 -17.90
C ASN A 168 -3.37 -7.05 -16.74
N LEU A 169 -4.66 -6.92 -16.44
CA LEU A 169 -5.32 -7.68 -15.37
C LEU A 169 -5.36 -9.19 -15.66
N VAL A 170 -5.41 -9.61 -16.92
CA VAL A 170 -5.52 -11.03 -17.29
C VAL A 170 -4.24 -11.79 -16.92
N GLN A 171 -3.09 -11.12 -17.02
CA GLN A 171 -1.79 -11.71 -16.70
C GLN A 171 -1.62 -12.03 -15.21
N ILE A 172 -2.42 -11.41 -14.34
CA ILE A 172 -2.31 -11.53 -12.89
C ILE A 172 -3.50 -12.25 -12.26
N LEU A 173 -4.29 -12.99 -13.03
CA LEU A 173 -5.37 -13.82 -12.49
C LEU A 173 -4.79 -15.03 -11.74
N LYS A 174 -5.38 -15.36 -10.58
CA LYS A 174 -5.07 -16.54 -9.77
C LYS A 174 -5.72 -17.82 -10.30
#